data_AF-A0A7K0LM29-F1
#
_entry.id   AF-A0A7K0LM29-F1
#
_cell.length_a   1.000
_cell.length_b   1.000
_cell.length_c   1.000
_cell.angle_alpha   90.00
_cell.angle_beta   90.00
_cell.angle_gamma   90.00
#
_symmetry.space_group_name_H-M   'P 1'
#
loop_
_entity.id
_entity.type
_entity.pdbx_description
1 polymer ?
#
loop_
_entity_poly.entity_id
_entity_poly.type
_entity_poly.pdbx_seq_one_letter_code
_entity_poly.pdbx_strand_id
1 'polypeptide(L)'
;PSHNLGFSGGCNEGARHSSAPLLVFVNSDAVLASGALAALAAVLADESVGLVTASVRLGDRPDRVNAAGNPMHYLGYTWSGGMGDLASEHDVPREVTCVSGATFGVRREVWDQLGGFDDEYFAYGEDVDLSIRAWQAGHTVRFEPAAVSVHHYEFGRNPQKWFLLERGRLINMLTLFEPRTRRYVVPMLAVVEVGSLLVAARQGWAGSKVAAWRWLWDNREYLHERTARVEAARRRPDSEILPRLSAEVLPPPEFGLRVPRVANAVLKSYWTWASARLGAVSTSAGPTQAR
;
A
#
# COMPACT_ATOMS: atom_id res chain seq x y z
N PRO A 1 -24.82 -9.58 0.75
CA PRO A 1 -24.15 -10.80 0.23
C PRO A 1 -24.39 -11.97 1.19
N SER A 2 -24.44 -13.22 0.69
CA SER A 2 -24.69 -14.42 1.51
C SER A 2 -23.46 -14.95 2.24
N HIS A 3 -22.28 -14.41 1.95
CA HIS A 3 -20.99 -14.77 2.54
C HIS A 3 -20.07 -13.54 2.64
N ASN A 4 -19.02 -13.63 3.45
CA ASN A 4 -18.05 -12.56 3.64
C ASN A 4 -17.10 -12.48 2.43
N LEU A 5 -17.13 -11.35 1.72
CA LEU A 5 -16.28 -11.09 0.54
C LEU A 5 -14.94 -10.44 0.90
N GLY A 6 -14.68 -10.24 2.20
CA GLY A 6 -13.56 -9.46 2.67
C GLY A 6 -13.72 -7.97 2.39
N PHE A 7 -12.66 -7.21 2.69
CA PHE A 7 -12.56 -5.80 2.39
C PHE A 7 -12.60 -5.54 0.87
N SER A 8 -11.77 -6.24 0.09
CA SER A 8 -11.68 -6.04 -1.36
C SER A 8 -13.04 -6.21 -2.05
N GLY A 9 -13.70 -7.34 -1.83
CA GLY A 9 -14.97 -7.64 -2.46
C GLY A 9 -16.11 -6.76 -1.93
N GLY A 10 -16.10 -6.38 -0.65
CA GLY A 10 -17.05 -5.44 -0.07
C GLY A 10 -16.97 -4.04 -0.71
N CYS A 11 -15.76 -3.51 -0.87
CA CYS A 11 -15.51 -2.24 -1.55
C CYS A 11 -15.91 -2.30 -3.04
N ASN A 12 -15.52 -3.37 -3.74
CA ASN A 12 -15.93 -3.58 -5.13
C ASN A 12 -17.44 -3.60 -5.28
N GLU A 13 -18.16 -4.29 -4.39
CA GLU A 13 -19.61 -4.35 -4.42
C GLU A 13 -20.26 -2.98 -4.15
N GLY A 14 -19.74 -2.22 -3.19
CA GLY A 14 -20.18 -0.85 -2.94
C GLY A 14 -19.98 0.06 -4.16
N ALA A 15 -18.83 -0.05 -4.83
CA ALA A 15 -18.53 0.70 -6.05
C ALA A 15 -19.49 0.36 -7.20
N ARG A 16 -19.85 -0.92 -7.38
CA ARG A 16 -20.83 -1.36 -8.41
C ARG A 16 -22.23 -0.79 -8.20
N HIS A 17 -22.61 -0.52 -6.96
CA HIS A 17 -23.92 0.06 -6.62
C HIS A 17 -23.98 1.59 -6.74
N SER A 18 -22.89 2.24 -7.13
CA SER A 18 -22.82 3.69 -7.28
C SER A 18 -22.55 4.08 -8.73
N SER A 19 -23.25 5.11 -9.20
CA SER A 19 -22.95 5.79 -10.46
C SER A 19 -22.25 7.14 -10.26
N ALA A 20 -21.80 7.43 -9.03
CA ALA A 20 -21.16 8.70 -8.71
C ALA A 20 -19.83 8.85 -9.47
N PRO A 21 -19.47 10.07 -9.92
CA PRO A 21 -18.21 10.31 -10.63
C PRO A 21 -16.98 10.18 -9.72
N LEU A 22 -17.17 10.32 -8.41
CA LEU A 22 -16.14 10.14 -7.38
C LEU A 22 -16.59 9.02 -6.44
N LEU A 23 -15.67 8.13 -6.10
CA LEU A 23 -15.86 7.11 -5.08
C LEU A 23 -14.96 7.45 -3.89
N VAL A 24 -15.52 7.42 -2.69
CA VAL A 24 -14.78 7.58 -1.44
C VAL A 24 -15.05 6.37 -0.58
N PHE A 25 -13.99 5.65 -0.24
CA PHE A 25 -14.02 4.49 0.63
C PHE A 25 -13.67 4.93 2.04
N VAL A 26 -14.48 4.50 3.01
CA VAL A 26 -14.33 4.81 4.43
C VAL A 26 -14.56 3.51 5.17
N ASN A 27 -13.62 3.12 6.04
CA ASN A 27 -13.82 1.95 6.90
C ASN A 27 -15.04 2.15 7.81
N SER A 28 -15.66 1.04 8.23
CA SER A 28 -16.83 1.06 9.11
C SER A 28 -16.57 1.66 10.49
N ASP A 29 -15.32 1.70 10.93
CA ASP A 29 -14.82 2.27 12.18
C ASP A 29 -14.09 3.63 11.97
N ALA A 30 -14.29 4.25 10.80
CA ALA A 30 -13.79 5.58 10.49
C ALA A 30 -14.94 6.59 10.28
N VAL A 31 -14.73 7.82 10.72
CA VAL A 31 -15.69 8.93 10.62
C VAL A 31 -15.04 10.13 9.96
N LEU A 32 -15.63 10.58 8.84
CA LEU A 32 -15.19 11.80 8.16
C LEU A 32 -15.57 13.05 8.95
N ALA A 33 -14.61 13.96 9.11
CA ALA A 33 -14.89 15.29 9.63
C ALA A 33 -15.71 16.13 8.63
N SER A 34 -16.35 17.18 9.12
CA SER A 34 -17.02 18.16 8.26
C SER A 34 -16.05 18.73 7.23
N GLY A 35 -16.47 18.80 5.96
CA GLY A 35 -15.64 19.29 4.86
C GLY A 35 -14.65 18.28 4.28
N ALA A 36 -14.40 17.13 4.93
CA ALA A 36 -13.41 16.16 4.46
C ALA A 36 -13.74 15.61 3.06
N LEU A 37 -15.01 15.29 2.80
CA LEU A 37 -15.46 14.83 1.49
C LEU A 37 -15.24 15.90 0.40
N ALA A 38 -15.49 17.16 0.71
CA ALA A 38 -15.28 18.28 -0.21
C ALA A 38 -13.78 18.48 -0.49
N ALA A 39 -12.91 18.33 0.51
CA ALA A 39 -11.47 18.41 0.35
C ALA A 39 -10.94 17.28 -0.56
N LEU A 40 -11.39 16.03 -0.36
CA LEU A 40 -11.05 14.91 -1.25
C LEU A 40 -11.52 15.18 -2.69
N ALA A 41 -12.75 15.67 -2.86
CA ALA A 41 -13.31 15.98 -4.17
C ALA A 41 -12.54 17.11 -4.89
N ALA A 42 -12.10 18.13 -4.15
CA ALA A 42 -11.32 19.24 -4.70
C ALA A 42 -9.97 18.76 -5.27
N VAL A 43 -9.31 17.81 -4.60
CA VAL A 43 -8.06 17.21 -5.11
C VAL A 43 -8.32 16.34 -6.34
N LEU A 44 -9.41 15.57 -6.35
CA LEU A 44 -9.77 14.69 -7.48
C LEU A 44 -10.27 15.43 -8.72
N ALA A 45 -10.53 16.74 -8.62
CA ALA A 45 -10.82 17.59 -9.77
C ALA A 45 -9.62 17.75 -10.71
N ASP A 46 -8.40 17.53 -10.22
CA ASP A 46 -7.21 17.37 -11.07
C ASP A 46 -7.19 15.96 -11.67
N GLU A 47 -7.37 15.89 -13.00
CA GLU A 47 -7.37 14.63 -13.76
C GLU A 47 -6.05 13.86 -13.68
N SER A 48 -4.93 14.49 -13.31
CA SER A 48 -3.66 13.81 -13.09
C SER A 48 -3.60 13.04 -11.76
N VAL A 49 -4.52 13.29 -10.83
CA VAL A 49 -4.58 12.60 -9.53
C VAL A 49 -5.47 11.37 -9.63
N GLY A 50 -4.90 10.18 -9.50
CA GLY A 50 -5.67 8.94 -9.54
C GLY A 50 -6.33 8.62 -8.20
N LEU A 51 -5.61 8.87 -7.12
CA LEU A 51 -6.02 8.52 -5.76
C LEU A 51 -5.66 9.64 -4.79
N VAL A 52 -6.51 9.88 -3.79
CA VAL A 52 -6.21 10.79 -2.68
C VAL A 52 -6.53 10.12 -1.35
N THR A 53 -5.59 10.11 -0.42
CA THR A 53 -5.80 9.64 0.96
C THR A 53 -6.10 10.82 1.88
N ALA A 54 -7.02 10.59 2.80
CA ALA A 54 -7.32 11.53 3.88
C ALA A 54 -6.16 11.60 4.90
N SER A 55 -6.19 12.63 5.72
CA SER A 55 -5.51 12.66 7.02
C SER A 55 -6.26 11.80 8.02
N VAL A 56 -5.86 10.53 8.11
CA VAL A 56 -6.44 9.58 9.05
C VAL A 56 -5.84 9.84 10.43
N ARG A 57 -6.68 10.23 11.38
CA ARG A 57 -6.35 10.55 12.78
C ARG A 57 -6.71 9.38 13.69
N LEU A 58 -5.99 9.26 14.81
CA LEU A 58 -6.30 8.27 15.83
C LEU A 58 -7.58 8.65 16.59
N GLY A 59 -8.51 7.71 16.76
CA GLY A 59 -9.79 7.96 17.42
C GLY A 59 -9.68 8.39 18.88
N ASP A 60 -8.72 7.83 19.62
CA ASP A 60 -8.42 8.18 21.02
C ASP A 60 -7.65 9.50 21.16
N ARG A 61 -6.86 9.85 20.14
CA ARG A 61 -5.95 11.01 20.11
C ARG A 61 -5.98 11.70 18.75
N PRO A 62 -7.05 12.47 18.44
CA PRO A 62 -7.26 13.04 17.11
C PRO A 62 -6.23 14.13 16.72
N ASP A 63 -5.44 14.61 17.68
CA ASP A 63 -4.26 15.45 17.45
C ASP A 63 -3.09 14.68 16.83
N ARG A 64 -3.20 13.36 16.67
CA ARG A 64 -2.18 12.49 16.09
C ARG A 64 -2.69 11.76 14.86
N VAL A 65 -1.79 11.54 13.90
CA VAL A 65 -2.11 10.75 12.71
C VAL A 65 -2.07 9.25 13.02
N ASN A 66 -3.07 8.54 12.51
CA ASN A 66 -2.96 7.11 12.26
C ASN A 66 -2.17 6.89 10.96
N ALA A 67 -2.54 7.57 9.88
CA ALA A 67 -1.87 7.45 8.59
C ALA A 67 -1.96 8.77 7.79
N ALA A 68 -0.83 9.17 7.22
CA ALA A 68 -0.68 10.32 6.32
C ALA A 68 -0.15 9.87 4.95
N GLY A 69 -0.76 8.80 4.43
CA GLY A 69 -0.24 7.97 3.34
C GLY A 69 0.60 6.80 3.85
N ASN A 70 0.69 5.73 3.06
CA ASN A 70 1.38 4.51 3.44
C ASN A 70 2.67 4.36 2.61
N PRO A 71 3.85 4.41 3.23
CA PRO A 71 5.09 4.05 2.57
C PRO A 71 5.11 2.55 2.23
N MET A 72 5.85 2.24 1.17
CA MET A 72 6.10 0.86 0.75
C MET A 72 7.59 0.66 0.55
N HIS A 73 8.17 -0.30 1.27
CA HIS A 73 9.53 -0.75 1.03
C HIS A 73 9.61 -1.51 -0.29
N TYR A 74 10.75 -1.50 -0.98
CA TYR A 74 10.92 -2.22 -2.27
C TYR A 74 10.76 -3.75 -2.21
N LEU A 75 10.64 -4.30 -0.99
CA LEU A 75 10.33 -5.73 -0.72
C LEU A 75 8.86 -5.95 -0.27
N GLY A 76 8.02 -4.94 -0.44
CA GLY A 76 6.58 -5.01 -0.27
C GLY A 76 6.08 -4.77 1.16
N TYR A 77 6.96 -4.57 2.15
CA TYR A 77 6.52 -4.19 3.49
C TYR A 77 5.94 -2.78 3.45
N THR A 78 4.75 -2.63 4.03
CA THR A 78 4.05 -1.36 4.12
C THR A 78 3.68 -1.07 5.56
N TRP A 79 3.46 0.21 5.85
CA TRP A 79 3.04 0.66 7.17
C TRP A 79 2.27 1.96 7.08
N SER A 80 1.60 2.31 8.16
CA SER A 80 0.91 3.59 8.32
C SER A 80 1.94 4.71 8.45
N GLY A 81 2.05 5.56 7.43
CA GLY A 81 3.03 6.65 7.43
C GLY A 81 2.66 7.75 8.41
N GLY A 82 3.64 8.20 9.18
CA GLY A 82 3.46 9.19 10.24
C GLY A 82 2.78 8.65 11.50
N MET A 83 2.47 7.35 11.60
CA MET A 83 1.73 6.79 12.74
C MET A 83 2.24 7.28 14.11
N GLY A 84 1.38 8.01 14.82
CA GLY A 84 1.66 8.57 16.14
C GLY A 84 2.24 9.99 16.15
N ASP A 85 2.67 10.53 15.00
CA ASP A 85 3.18 11.89 14.85
C ASP A 85 2.06 12.92 15.05
N LEU A 86 2.44 14.18 15.34
CA LEU A 86 1.45 15.24 15.50
C LEU A 86 0.79 15.55 14.16
N ALA A 87 -0.51 15.82 14.23
CA ALA A 87 -1.31 16.17 13.09
C ALA A 87 -0.77 17.36 12.30
N SER A 88 -0.23 18.34 13.03
CA SER A 88 0.39 19.57 12.53
C SER A 88 1.73 19.35 11.83
N GLU A 89 2.39 18.19 12.01
CA GLU A 89 3.63 17.84 11.31
C GLU A 89 3.35 17.32 9.89
N HIS A 90 2.07 17.09 9.57
CA HIS A 90 1.59 16.62 8.28
C HIS A 90 0.46 17.51 7.75
N ASP A 91 0.67 18.83 7.76
CA ASP A 91 -0.30 19.85 7.32
C ASP A 91 -0.10 20.30 5.86
N VAL A 92 0.89 19.74 5.15
CA VAL A 92 1.20 20.06 3.75
C VAL A 92 0.70 18.94 2.81
N PRO A 93 -0.10 19.28 1.77
CA PRO A 93 -0.44 18.35 0.69
C PRO A 93 0.80 17.84 -0.04
N ARG A 94 0.84 16.54 -0.34
CA ARG A 94 2.01 15.92 -1.00
C ARG A 94 1.65 14.67 -1.78
N GLU A 95 2.55 14.23 -2.64
CA GLU A 95 2.49 12.89 -3.21
C GLU A 95 2.90 11.85 -2.15
N VAL A 96 2.26 10.69 -2.20
CA VAL A 96 2.56 9.54 -1.32
C VAL A 96 2.65 8.27 -2.15
N THR A 97 3.36 7.26 -1.65
CA THR A 97 3.52 5.99 -2.37
C THR A 97 2.19 5.25 -2.48
N CYS A 98 1.48 5.10 -1.36
CA CYS A 98 0.20 4.42 -1.30
C CYS A 98 -0.81 5.21 -0.46
N VAL A 99 -2.10 5.05 -0.77
CA VAL A 99 -3.18 5.50 0.12
C VAL A 99 -3.26 4.61 1.37
N SER A 100 -3.99 5.09 2.39
CA SER A 100 -4.47 4.21 3.46
C SER A 100 -5.84 3.65 3.08
N GLY A 101 -6.00 2.33 3.12
CA GLY A 101 -7.31 1.68 2.96
C GLY A 101 -8.38 2.17 3.96
N ALA A 102 -7.99 2.82 5.07
CA ALA A 102 -8.94 3.36 6.04
C ALA A 102 -9.84 4.47 5.49
N THR A 103 -9.28 5.37 4.67
CA THR A 103 -10.04 6.43 4.02
C THR A 103 -9.30 6.98 2.80
N PHE A 104 -9.86 6.77 1.60
CA PHE A 104 -9.32 7.33 0.36
C PHE A 104 -10.42 7.60 -0.67
N GLY A 105 -10.13 8.51 -1.60
CA GLY A 105 -10.96 8.83 -2.75
C GLY A 105 -10.30 8.48 -4.07
N VAL A 106 -11.11 8.20 -5.08
CA VAL A 106 -10.71 7.84 -6.44
C VAL A 106 -11.77 8.34 -7.43
N ARG A 107 -11.37 8.75 -8.64
CA ARG A 107 -12.34 8.99 -9.72
C ARG A 107 -12.93 7.68 -10.22
N ARG A 108 -14.21 7.67 -10.57
CA ARG A 108 -14.91 6.50 -11.11
C ARG A 108 -14.18 5.91 -12.32
N GLU A 109 -13.79 6.77 -13.26
CA GLU A 109 -13.04 6.40 -14.45
C GLU A 109 -11.71 5.73 -14.12
N VAL A 110 -10.96 6.26 -13.14
CA VAL A 110 -9.68 5.66 -12.71
C VAL A 110 -9.92 4.31 -12.04
N TRP A 111 -10.94 4.17 -11.20
CA TRP A 111 -11.30 2.87 -10.62
C TRP A 111 -11.65 1.84 -11.69
N ASP A 112 -12.40 2.23 -12.73
CA ASP A 112 -12.74 1.35 -13.86
C ASP A 112 -11.52 0.98 -14.69
N GLN A 113 -10.70 1.97 -15.03
CA GLN A 113 -9.45 1.79 -15.77
C GLN A 113 -8.53 0.79 -15.05
N LEU A 114 -8.48 0.87 -13.72
CA LEU A 114 -7.67 0.01 -12.88
C LEU A 114 -8.37 -1.33 -12.57
N GLY A 115 -9.66 -1.51 -12.89
CA GLY A 115 -10.40 -2.73 -12.57
C GLY A 115 -10.67 -2.94 -11.07
N GLY A 116 -10.68 -1.85 -10.28
CA GLY A 116 -10.94 -1.89 -8.83
C GLY A 116 -9.91 -2.70 -8.03
N PHE A 117 -10.35 -3.29 -6.92
CA PHE A 117 -9.54 -4.22 -6.14
C PHE A 117 -9.58 -5.63 -6.74
N ASP A 118 -8.48 -6.36 -6.63
CA ASP A 118 -8.45 -7.79 -6.96
C ASP A 118 -9.06 -8.59 -5.80
N ASP A 119 -10.16 -9.30 -6.07
CA ASP A 119 -10.95 -10.01 -5.06
C ASP A 119 -10.12 -11.09 -4.33
N GLU A 120 -9.06 -11.60 -4.95
CA GLU A 120 -8.18 -12.61 -4.34
C GLU A 120 -7.43 -12.10 -3.11
N TYR A 121 -7.27 -10.77 -2.94
CA TYR A 121 -6.64 -10.23 -1.73
C TYR A 121 -7.49 -10.51 -0.50
N PHE A 122 -8.82 -10.52 -0.63
CA PHE A 122 -9.79 -10.54 0.47
C PHE A 122 -9.64 -9.34 1.42
N ALA A 123 -8.48 -9.16 2.05
CA ALA A 123 -8.07 -7.97 2.79
C ALA A 123 -6.55 -7.92 2.92
N TYR A 124 -6.03 -6.71 3.17
CA TYR A 124 -4.61 -6.36 3.28
C TYR A 124 -3.80 -6.49 1.97
N GLY A 125 -3.29 -5.35 1.50
CA GLY A 125 -2.39 -5.26 0.34
C GLY A 125 -3.08 -4.84 -0.96
N GLU A 126 -4.41 -4.82 -0.99
CA GLU A 126 -5.24 -4.31 -2.09
C GLU A 126 -5.11 -2.80 -2.29
N ASP A 127 -4.94 -2.04 -1.21
CA ASP A 127 -4.72 -0.58 -1.23
C ASP A 127 -3.35 -0.23 -1.82
N VAL A 128 -2.34 -1.01 -1.45
CA VAL A 128 -0.99 -0.95 -2.03
C VAL A 128 -1.02 -1.32 -3.51
N ASP A 129 -1.68 -2.42 -3.86
CA ASP A 129 -1.87 -2.85 -5.24
C ASP A 129 -2.48 -1.75 -6.10
N LEU A 130 -3.63 -1.22 -5.69
CA LEU A 130 -4.34 -0.16 -6.42
C LEU A 130 -3.46 1.10 -6.56
N SER A 131 -2.74 1.48 -5.50
CA SER A 131 -1.87 2.65 -5.50
C SER A 131 -0.72 2.52 -6.49
N ILE A 132 -0.05 1.36 -6.51
CA ILE A 132 1.06 1.11 -7.42
C ILE A 132 0.54 1.05 -8.87
N ARG A 133 -0.61 0.42 -9.11
CA ARG A 133 -1.23 0.40 -10.45
C ARG A 133 -1.67 1.79 -10.92
N ALA A 134 -2.10 2.68 -10.01
CA ALA A 134 -2.40 4.08 -10.36
C ALA A 134 -1.15 4.82 -10.88
N TRP A 135 -0.02 4.72 -10.17
CA TRP A 135 1.27 5.25 -10.64
C TRP A 135 1.67 4.67 -12.00
N GLN A 136 1.52 3.36 -12.17
CA GLN A 136 1.85 2.66 -13.42
C GLN A 136 0.93 3.02 -14.58
N ALA A 137 -0.31 3.44 -14.31
CA ALA A 137 -1.24 3.96 -15.30
C ALA A 137 -0.97 5.43 -15.66
N GLY A 138 -0.05 6.11 -14.98
CA GLY A 138 0.32 7.51 -15.21
C GLY A 138 -0.41 8.52 -14.33
N HIS A 139 -1.11 8.06 -13.29
CA HIS A 139 -1.77 8.90 -12.31
C HIS A 139 -0.90 9.13 -11.08
N THR A 140 -1.15 10.21 -10.34
CA THR A 140 -0.50 10.48 -9.05
C THR A 140 -1.35 10.02 -7.87
N VAL A 141 -0.70 9.73 -6.75
CA VAL A 141 -1.34 9.39 -5.48
C VAL A 141 -1.01 10.49 -4.47
N ARG A 142 -2.05 11.11 -3.90
CA ARG A 142 -1.92 12.33 -3.08
C ARG A 142 -2.39 12.11 -1.65
N PHE A 143 -1.82 12.89 -0.72
CA PHE A 143 -2.29 13.06 0.64
C PHE A 143 -2.87 14.46 0.80
N GLU A 144 -4.09 14.55 1.34
CA GLU A 144 -4.79 15.80 1.59
C GLU A 144 -5.01 16.03 3.10
N PRO A 145 -4.23 16.93 3.73
CA PRO A 145 -4.31 17.18 5.17
C PRO A 145 -5.65 17.78 5.64
N ALA A 146 -6.35 18.54 4.79
CA ALA A 146 -7.66 19.11 5.12
C ALA A 146 -8.78 18.05 5.09
N ALA A 147 -8.57 16.92 4.42
CA ALA A 147 -9.50 15.80 4.44
C ALA A 147 -9.29 14.98 5.72
N VAL A 148 -9.90 15.40 6.83
CA VAL A 148 -9.74 14.71 8.12
C VAL A 148 -10.70 13.52 8.25
N SER A 149 -10.15 12.35 8.61
CA SER A 149 -10.90 11.14 8.96
C SER A 149 -10.44 10.64 10.32
N VAL A 150 -11.35 10.35 11.25
CA VAL A 150 -11.03 9.83 12.58
C VAL A 150 -11.29 8.33 12.59
N HIS A 151 -10.27 7.53 12.88
CA HIS A 151 -10.32 6.06 12.78
C HIS A 151 -10.11 5.42 14.16
N HIS A 152 -11.06 4.61 14.60
CA HIS A 152 -11.01 3.86 15.85
C HIS A 152 -10.20 2.57 15.68
N TYR A 153 -8.94 2.73 15.30
CA TYR A 153 -8.04 1.64 14.96
C TYR A 153 -7.68 0.76 16.17
N GLU A 154 -7.94 -0.54 16.04
CA GLU A 154 -7.43 -1.55 16.97
C GLU A 154 -6.45 -2.51 16.26
N PHE A 155 -5.20 -2.52 16.72
CA PHE A 155 -4.21 -3.47 16.22
C PHE A 155 -4.42 -4.87 16.80
N GLY A 156 -5.15 -5.72 16.07
CA GLY A 156 -5.24 -7.15 16.37
C GLY A 156 -4.06 -7.95 15.80
N ARG A 157 -3.57 -8.94 16.55
CA ARG A 157 -2.68 -10.01 16.07
C ARG A 157 -3.44 -11.33 16.04
N ASN A 158 -3.78 -11.82 14.85
CA ASN A 158 -4.36 -13.15 14.69
C ASN A 158 -3.71 -13.89 13.51
N PRO A 159 -3.72 -15.24 13.48
CA PRO A 159 -3.07 -16.01 12.42
C PRO A 159 -3.60 -15.69 11.01
N GLN A 160 -4.91 -15.46 10.87
CA GLN A 160 -5.52 -15.14 9.58
C GLN A 160 -5.01 -13.82 9.02
N LYS A 161 -4.86 -12.79 9.85
CA LYS A 161 -4.29 -11.49 9.48
C LYS A 161 -2.85 -11.62 9.01
N TRP A 162 -2.02 -12.41 9.71
CA TRP A 162 -0.64 -12.67 9.28
C TRP A 162 -0.59 -13.39 7.93
N PHE A 163 -1.46 -14.39 7.73
CA PHE A 163 -1.57 -15.08 6.45
C PHE A 163 -1.95 -14.11 5.32
N LEU A 164 -2.98 -13.27 5.53
CA LEU A 164 -3.44 -12.30 4.54
C LEU A 164 -2.39 -11.23 4.22
N LEU A 165 -1.73 -10.67 5.25
CA LEU A 165 -0.63 -9.70 5.07
C LEU A 165 0.53 -10.29 4.25
N GLU A 166 0.98 -11.50 4.60
CA GLU A 166 2.07 -12.16 3.87
C GLU A 166 1.67 -12.53 2.45
N ARG A 167 0.46 -13.06 2.27
CA ARG A 167 -0.07 -13.41 0.95
C ARG A 167 -0.19 -12.17 0.06
N GLY A 168 -0.86 -11.12 0.52
CA GLY A 168 -1.06 -9.88 -0.22
C GLY A 168 0.27 -9.20 -0.58
N ARG A 169 1.22 -9.15 0.37
CA ARG A 169 2.58 -8.65 0.11
C ARG A 169 3.28 -9.43 -1.00
N LEU A 170 3.22 -10.75 -0.97
CA LEU A 170 3.91 -11.57 -1.95
C LEU A 170 3.22 -11.58 -3.32
N ILE A 171 1.88 -11.51 -3.38
CA ILE A 171 1.16 -11.26 -4.64
C ILE A 171 1.68 -9.93 -5.24
N ASN A 172 1.70 -8.85 -4.44
CA ASN A 172 2.24 -7.56 -4.87
C ASN A 172 3.64 -7.69 -5.46
N MET A 173 4.57 -8.35 -4.77
CA MET A 173 5.97 -8.45 -5.22
C MET A 173 6.17 -9.32 -6.45
N LEU A 174 5.34 -10.33 -6.63
CA LEU A 174 5.48 -11.27 -7.73
C LEU A 174 4.77 -10.77 -9.00
N THR A 175 3.76 -9.89 -8.89
CA THR A 175 2.92 -9.51 -10.04
C THR A 175 2.95 -8.01 -10.40
N LEU A 176 3.36 -7.10 -9.50
CA LEU A 176 3.24 -5.66 -9.75
C LEU A 176 4.34 -5.07 -10.62
N PHE A 177 5.52 -5.67 -10.70
CA PHE A 177 6.69 -5.03 -11.32
C PHE A 177 7.08 -5.69 -12.64
N GLU A 178 7.71 -4.90 -13.51
CA GLU A 178 8.26 -5.37 -14.78
C GLU A 178 9.24 -6.54 -14.55
N PRO A 179 9.36 -7.48 -15.51
CA PRO A 179 10.27 -8.62 -15.38
C PRO A 179 11.72 -8.20 -15.06
N ARG A 180 12.17 -7.08 -15.65
CA ARG A 180 13.50 -6.50 -15.38
C ARG A 180 13.68 -6.09 -13.92
N THR A 181 12.67 -5.48 -13.30
CA THR A 181 12.69 -5.04 -11.91
C THR A 181 12.61 -6.25 -10.97
N ARG A 182 11.73 -7.21 -11.28
CA ARG A 182 11.60 -8.46 -10.51
C ARG A 182 12.92 -9.24 -10.44
N ARG A 183 13.77 -9.20 -11.47
CA ARG A 183 15.12 -9.80 -11.44
C ARG A 183 15.98 -9.29 -10.27
N TYR A 184 15.80 -8.05 -9.84
CA TYR A 184 16.52 -7.46 -8.71
C TYR A 184 15.76 -7.65 -7.39
N VAL A 185 14.43 -7.55 -7.41
CA VAL A 185 13.61 -7.67 -6.19
C VAL A 185 13.59 -9.12 -5.67
N VAL A 186 13.39 -10.11 -6.53
CA VAL A 186 13.14 -11.51 -6.12
C VAL A 186 14.31 -12.14 -5.33
N PRO A 187 15.59 -11.97 -5.69
CA PRO A 187 16.69 -12.52 -4.90
C PRO A 187 16.73 -11.95 -3.47
N MET A 188 16.55 -10.63 -3.32
CA MET A 188 16.52 -10.00 -1.99
C MET A 188 15.25 -10.34 -1.22
N LEU A 189 14.12 -10.48 -1.91
CA LEU A 189 12.89 -11.00 -1.33
C LEU A 189 13.13 -12.38 -0.73
N ALA A 190 13.76 -13.31 -1.46
CA ALA A 190 14.07 -14.66 -0.96
C ALA A 190 14.97 -14.64 0.29
N VAL A 191 15.99 -13.78 0.33
CA VAL A 191 16.83 -13.60 1.53
C VAL A 191 16.00 -13.13 2.73
N VAL A 192 15.12 -12.16 2.51
CA VAL A 192 14.26 -11.59 3.56
C VAL A 192 13.12 -12.54 3.95
N GLU A 193 12.66 -13.41 3.07
CA GLU A 193 11.70 -14.49 3.38
C GLU A 193 12.28 -15.46 4.41
N VAL A 194 13.56 -15.83 4.28
CA VAL A 194 14.24 -16.69 5.27
C VAL A 194 14.34 -15.98 6.62
N GLY A 195 14.77 -14.71 6.64
CA GLY A 195 14.87 -13.92 7.87
C GLY A 195 13.52 -13.72 8.56
N SER A 196 12.49 -13.38 7.79
CA SER A 196 11.14 -13.17 8.31
C SER A 196 10.48 -14.47 8.77
N LEU A 197 10.80 -15.64 8.20
CA LEU A 197 10.38 -16.93 8.75
C LEU A 197 10.94 -17.17 10.16
N LEU A 198 12.20 -16.82 10.40
CA LEU A 198 12.81 -16.94 11.74
C LEU A 198 12.13 -16.01 12.76
N VAL A 199 11.73 -14.82 12.34
CA VAL A 199 10.93 -13.90 13.16
C VAL A 199 9.54 -14.48 13.41
N ALA A 200 8.88 -14.98 12.37
CA ALA A 200 7.56 -15.60 12.46
C ALA A 200 7.53 -16.81 13.39
N ALA A 201 8.59 -17.63 13.37
CA ALA A 201 8.74 -18.77 14.26
C ALA A 201 8.87 -18.32 15.72
N ARG A 202 9.71 -17.30 15.98
CA ARG A 202 9.87 -16.73 17.33
C ARG A 202 8.61 -16.07 17.87
N GLN A 203 7.79 -15.49 17.00
CA GLN A 203 6.55 -14.81 17.35
C GLN A 203 5.31 -15.71 17.26
N GLY A 204 5.48 -17.00 16.96
CA GLY A 204 4.39 -17.99 16.98
C GLY A 204 3.43 -17.95 15.78
N TRP A 205 3.80 -17.32 14.66
CA TRP A 205 2.95 -17.23 13.46
C TRP A 205 3.57 -17.83 12.18
N ALA A 206 4.66 -18.61 12.30
CA ALA A 206 5.30 -19.27 11.15
C ALA A 206 4.34 -20.10 10.27
N GLY A 207 3.34 -20.75 10.87
CA GLY A 207 2.32 -21.49 10.12
C GLY A 207 1.54 -20.61 9.14
N SER A 208 1.25 -19.36 9.52
CA SER A 208 0.56 -18.39 8.65
C SER A 208 1.43 -18.00 7.45
N LYS A 209 2.75 -17.86 7.67
CA LYS A 209 3.72 -17.55 6.61
C LYS A 209 3.88 -18.71 5.63
N VAL A 210 4.05 -19.93 6.14
CA VAL A 210 4.13 -21.14 5.30
C VAL A 210 2.83 -21.36 4.52
N ALA A 211 1.68 -21.09 5.13
CA ALA A 211 0.40 -21.14 4.44
C ALA A 211 0.33 -20.13 3.28
N ALA A 212 0.86 -18.91 3.45
CA ALA A 212 0.93 -17.93 2.36
C ALA A 212 1.82 -18.43 1.21
N TRP A 213 2.98 -19.00 1.49
CA TRP A 213 3.83 -19.61 0.46
C TRP A 213 3.16 -20.76 -0.27
N ARG A 214 2.48 -21.65 0.46
CA ARG A 214 1.71 -22.75 -0.13
C ARG A 214 0.60 -22.22 -1.02
N TRP A 215 -0.12 -21.20 -0.58
CA TRP A 215 -1.17 -20.56 -1.38
C TRP A 215 -0.61 -20.04 -2.71
N LEU A 216 0.53 -19.35 -2.70
CA LEU A 216 1.16 -18.86 -3.95
C LEU A 216 1.56 -19.99 -4.89
N TRP A 217 2.08 -21.09 -4.35
CA TRP A 217 2.44 -22.28 -5.13
C TRP A 217 1.23 -22.93 -5.79
N ASP A 218 0.16 -23.10 -5.01
CA ASP A 218 -1.09 -23.70 -5.45
C ASP A 218 -1.80 -22.79 -6.47
N ASN A 219 -1.62 -21.47 -6.39
CA ASN A 219 -2.26 -20.45 -7.24
C ASN A 219 -1.31 -19.79 -8.25
N ARG A 220 -0.28 -20.51 -8.71
CA ARG A 220 0.71 -19.99 -9.69
C ARG A 220 0.12 -19.55 -11.03
N GLU A 221 -0.98 -20.17 -11.46
CA GLU A 221 -1.70 -19.80 -12.68
C GLU A 221 -2.33 -18.41 -12.54
N TYR A 222 -3.03 -18.16 -11.42
CA TYR A 222 -3.53 -16.84 -11.07
C TYR A 222 -2.39 -15.79 -11.04
N LEU A 223 -1.24 -16.09 -10.44
CA LEU A 223 -0.09 -15.16 -10.43
C LEU A 223 0.40 -14.83 -11.84
N HIS A 224 0.42 -15.81 -12.73
CA HIS A 224 0.83 -15.63 -14.13
C HIS A 224 -0.17 -14.75 -14.89
N GLU A 225 -1.47 -15.09 -14.83
CA GLU A 225 -2.53 -14.31 -15.46
C GLU A 225 -2.57 -12.88 -14.94
N ARG A 226 -2.48 -12.71 -13.62
CA ARG A 226 -2.45 -11.40 -12.99
C ARG A 226 -1.25 -10.58 -13.43
N THR A 227 -0.07 -11.18 -13.50
CA THR A 227 1.13 -10.51 -14.05
C THR A 227 0.86 -10.00 -15.45
N ALA A 228 0.28 -10.83 -16.33
CA ALA A 228 -0.04 -10.43 -17.70
C ALA A 228 -1.07 -9.28 -17.73
N ARG A 229 -2.10 -9.31 -16.88
CA ARG A 229 -3.09 -8.22 -16.75
C ARG A 229 -2.44 -6.90 -16.31
N VAL A 230 -1.59 -6.94 -15.29
CA VAL A 230 -0.90 -5.75 -14.77
C VAL A 230 0.08 -5.19 -15.81
N GLU A 231 0.83 -6.05 -16.47
CA GLU A 231 1.77 -5.64 -17.54
C GLU A 231 1.02 -5.02 -18.73
N ALA A 232 -0.14 -5.57 -19.13
CA ALA A 232 -0.93 -5.02 -20.23
C ALA A 232 -1.57 -3.65 -19.89
N ALA A 233 -1.91 -3.40 -18.63
CA ALA A 233 -2.50 -2.14 -18.19
C ALA A 233 -1.47 -1.01 -17.99
N ARG A 234 -0.19 -1.36 -17.82
CA ARG A 234 0.90 -0.42 -17.52
C ARG A 234 1.14 0.57 -18.65
N ARG A 235 1.28 1.85 -18.29
CA ARG A 235 1.62 2.96 -19.18
C ARG A 235 2.94 3.63 -18.83
N ARG A 236 3.40 3.49 -17.58
CA ARG A 236 4.67 4.04 -17.07
C ARG A 236 5.62 2.92 -16.67
N PRO A 237 6.92 3.01 -17.02
CA PRO A 237 7.93 2.04 -16.60
C PRO A 237 8.15 2.08 -15.08
N ASP A 238 8.66 1.00 -14.51
CA ASP A 238 8.97 0.97 -13.07
C ASP A 238 10.02 2.01 -12.68
N SER A 239 10.90 2.42 -13.60
CA SER A 239 11.91 3.45 -13.34
C SER A 239 11.35 4.78 -12.83
N GLU A 240 10.07 5.08 -13.08
CA GLU A 240 9.39 6.25 -12.55
C GLU A 240 8.83 6.04 -11.12
N ILE A 241 8.59 4.79 -10.71
CA ILE A 241 8.07 4.46 -9.38
C ILE A 241 9.15 4.07 -8.37
N LEU A 242 10.30 3.53 -8.82
CA LEU A 242 11.36 3.08 -7.90
C LEU A 242 11.80 4.14 -6.87
N PRO A 243 11.93 5.44 -7.22
CA PRO A 243 12.28 6.48 -6.25
C PRO A 243 11.24 6.68 -5.14
N ARG A 244 9.99 6.27 -5.38
CA ARG A 244 8.88 6.36 -4.41
C ARG A 244 8.87 5.20 -3.42
N LEU A 245 9.62 4.14 -3.69
CA LEU A 245 9.75 2.99 -2.78
C LEU A 245 10.80 3.29 -1.71
N SER A 246 10.46 2.98 -0.46
CA SER A 246 11.40 3.10 0.63
C SER A 246 12.50 2.04 0.53
N ALA A 247 13.72 2.48 0.84
CA ALA A 247 14.90 1.62 0.92
C ALA A 247 15.19 1.14 2.35
N GLU A 248 14.42 1.65 3.33
CA GLU A 248 14.58 1.37 4.75
C GLU A 248 13.29 0.82 5.32
N VAL A 249 13.40 -0.24 6.12
CA VAL A 249 12.25 -0.86 6.78
C VAL A 249 12.05 -0.15 8.12
N LEU A 250 11.05 0.72 8.19
CA LEU A 250 10.75 1.58 9.35
C LEU A 250 9.30 1.37 9.82
N PRO A 251 8.94 0.16 10.30
CA PRO A 251 7.59 -0.10 10.75
C PRO A 251 7.32 0.65 12.07
N PRO A 252 6.06 1.03 12.34
CA PRO A 252 5.65 1.59 13.61
C PRO A 252 6.06 0.70 14.81
N PRO A 253 6.42 1.29 15.97
CA PRO A 253 6.89 0.52 17.13
C PRO A 253 5.96 -0.60 17.60
N GLU A 254 4.66 -0.45 17.40
CA GLU A 254 3.59 -1.42 17.71
C GLU A 254 3.75 -2.79 17.02
N PHE A 255 4.44 -2.84 15.88
CA PHE A 255 4.78 -4.11 15.21
C PHE A 255 5.85 -4.91 15.96
N GLY A 256 6.56 -4.29 16.93
CA GLY A 256 7.59 -4.96 17.73
C GLY A 256 8.80 -5.43 16.91
N LEU A 257 8.92 -4.98 15.67
CA LEU A 257 10.01 -5.34 14.76
C LEU A 257 11.03 -4.22 14.72
N ARG A 258 12.24 -4.49 15.20
CA ARG A 258 13.39 -3.59 15.04
C ARG A 258 14.37 -4.19 14.04
N VAL A 259 14.46 -3.58 12.86
CA VAL A 259 15.45 -3.95 11.86
C VAL A 259 16.80 -3.32 12.25
N PRO A 260 17.89 -4.10 12.43
CA PRO A 260 19.18 -3.55 12.80
C PRO A 260 19.66 -2.51 11.79
N ARG A 261 20.32 -1.43 12.27
CA ARG A 261 20.84 -0.35 11.39
C ARG A 261 21.72 -0.88 10.26
N VAL A 262 22.56 -1.89 10.55
CA VAL A 262 23.42 -2.54 9.56
C VAL A 262 22.59 -3.24 8.48
N ALA A 263 21.50 -3.90 8.85
CA ALA A 263 20.60 -4.55 7.88
C ALA A 263 19.92 -3.50 6.98
N ASN A 264 19.41 -2.41 7.54
CA ASN A 264 18.86 -1.30 6.74
C ASN A 264 19.93 -0.68 5.82
N ALA A 265 21.17 -0.51 6.28
CA ALA A 265 22.26 0.00 5.44
C ALA A 265 22.57 -0.92 4.25
N VAL A 266 22.57 -2.24 4.45
CA VAL A 266 22.73 -3.22 3.36
C VAL A 266 21.56 -3.17 2.38
N LEU A 267 20.32 -3.19 2.88
CA LEU A 267 19.11 -3.13 2.04
C LEU A 267 19.07 -1.84 1.21
N LYS A 268 19.42 -0.71 1.82
CA LYS A 268 19.49 0.60 1.17
C LYS A 268 20.59 0.65 0.11
N SER A 269 21.77 0.15 0.42
CA SER A 269 22.90 0.13 -0.53
C SER A 269 22.58 -0.74 -1.75
N TYR A 270 21.98 -1.91 -1.52
CA TYR A 270 21.50 -2.78 -2.60
C TYR A 270 20.47 -2.06 -3.46
N TRP A 271 19.46 -1.43 -2.85
CA TRP A 271 18.38 -0.79 -3.59
C TRP A 271 18.87 0.40 -4.43
N THR A 272 19.78 1.21 -3.89
CA THR A 272 20.41 2.31 -4.65
C THR A 272 21.14 1.77 -5.89
N TRP A 273 21.91 0.69 -5.74
CA TRP A 273 22.60 0.06 -6.86
C TRP A 273 21.64 -0.53 -7.89
N ALA A 274 20.60 -1.25 -7.44
CA ALA A 274 19.61 -1.87 -8.31
C ALA A 274 18.79 -0.81 -9.07
N SER A 275 18.34 0.25 -8.39
CA SER A 275 17.59 1.37 -8.98
C SER A 275 18.39 2.09 -10.05
N ALA A 276 19.70 2.29 -9.84
CA ALA A 276 20.58 2.87 -10.85
C ALA A 276 20.66 1.99 -12.11
N ARG A 277 20.74 0.66 -11.96
CA ARG A 277 20.75 -0.30 -13.08
C ARG A 277 19.40 -0.36 -13.82
N LEU A 278 18.31 -0.09 -13.13
CA LEU A 278 16.96 -0.04 -13.68
C LEU A 278 16.62 1.31 -14.33
N GLY A 279 17.55 2.28 -14.29
CA GLY A 279 17.37 3.59 -14.91
C GLY A 279 16.39 4.48 -14.14
N ALA A 280 16.33 4.36 -12.81
CA ALA A 280 15.46 5.18 -11.97
C ALA A 280 15.63 6.67 -12.28
N VAL A 281 14.53 7.33 -12.62
CA VAL A 281 14.53 8.75 -12.94
C VAL A 281 14.68 9.53 -11.64
N SER A 282 15.55 10.54 -11.61
CA SER A 282 15.64 11.44 -10.47
C SER A 282 14.30 12.18 -10.33
N THR A 283 13.52 11.86 -9.30
CA THR A 283 12.31 12.61 -8.98
C THR A 283 12.71 13.86 -8.20
N SER A 284 12.19 15.02 -8.60
CA SER A 284 12.35 16.28 -7.85
C SER A 284 11.69 16.22 -6.45
N ALA A 285 10.84 15.23 -6.22
CA ALA A 285 10.32 14.84 -4.91
C ALA A 285 10.86 13.45 -4.56
N GLY A 286 11.92 13.40 -3.73
CA GLY A 286 12.25 12.18 -3.00
C GLY A 286 11.15 11.88 -1.97
N PRO A 287 11.07 10.64 -1.44
CA PRO A 287 10.13 10.31 -0.39
C PRO A 287 10.45 11.22 0.81
N THR A 288 9.59 12.21 1.05
CA THR A 288 9.68 13.09 2.21
C THR A 288 9.21 12.26 3.40
N GLN A 289 10.09 11.40 3.91
CA GLN A 289 9.96 10.91 5.27
C GLN A 289 10.25 12.13 6.15
N ALA A 290 9.18 12.72 6.69
CA ALA A 290 9.32 13.58 7.85
C ALA A 290 10.14 12.79 8.89
N ARG A 291 11.21 13.42 9.36
CA ARG A 291 12.16 12.83 10.32
C ARG A 291 11.54 12.71 11.69
#